data_AF-A0A140K733-F1
#
_entry.id   AF-A0A140K733-F1
#
_cell.length_a   1.000
_cell.length_b   1.000
_cell.length_c   1.000
_cell.angle_alpha   90.00
_cell.angle_beta   90.00
_cell.angle_gamma   90.00
#
_symmetry.space_group_name_H-M   'P 1'
#
loop_
_entity.id
_entity.type
_entity.pdbx_description
1 polymer ?
#
loop_
_entity_poly.entity_id
_entity_poly.type
_entity_poly.pdbx_seq_one_letter_code
_entity_poly.pdbx_strand_id
1 'polypeptide(L)'
;MQDLVLRDRYFIQQQLGKRGGRETFLAQDRITQELVVIKLLKFSLDFEWEHLKLFEREAQTLQNISHPAIPKYLDYFEIDLPNCKGFALVQSYIQAQSLAEQIKTGINFSESEIEQIAIKILEILIYLHNRKPPIIHRDLKPSNILLTNSFEEHIGKIYLVDFGSVQNVVAREGGSITIVGTYGYMPPEQFGDRCVPASDLYSLGATLIYLITGIQPADLPQQEGKIQFETGVNLSQELTAWLRKMTEPSLDKRFHSAQLALQELKNPPQQPRNNLVISQPIDSQITLHKTQEKIEIVVPPEGFNPGLIGLMTFAIAWNSFIAFWTYNAVFIAPFPINIIFGLFSLPFWTAGMGMVGGILFTLFGKKKLVINQQQIAFIYQLFQFKYQNTKPSATAGIIKLQKNNYLNIKNSDGESTKYSPSIQIWVGKNKYQLDSLSEPELDWLAQELSDWLNLPVIQN
;
A
#
# COMPACT_ATOMS: atom_id res chain seq x y z
N MET A 1 25.14 20.55 -36.82
CA MET A 1 23.90 21.35 -36.77
C MET A 1 24.32 22.77 -37.04
N GLN A 2 23.94 23.32 -38.21
CA GLN A 2 24.21 24.74 -38.52
C GLN A 2 23.48 25.61 -37.50
N ASP A 3 24.10 26.72 -37.12
CA ASP A 3 23.64 27.74 -36.18
C ASP A 3 22.27 28.31 -36.59
N LEU A 4 21.19 27.60 -36.27
CA LEU A 4 19.84 28.04 -36.57
C LEU A 4 19.46 29.11 -35.54
N VAL A 5 19.37 30.35 -36.01
CA VAL A 5 18.85 31.47 -35.23
C VAL A 5 17.41 31.73 -35.66
N LEU A 6 16.45 31.62 -34.74
CA LEU A 6 15.07 31.97 -34.99
C LEU A 6 14.83 33.44 -34.65
N ARG A 7 14.17 34.17 -35.57
CA ARG A 7 13.82 35.59 -35.43
C ARG A 7 15.03 36.49 -35.10
N ASP A 8 16.22 36.12 -35.59
CA ASP A 8 17.52 36.76 -35.31
C ASP A 8 17.91 36.89 -33.81
N ARG A 9 17.10 36.30 -32.92
CA ARG A 9 17.18 36.47 -31.46
C ARG A 9 17.49 35.17 -30.75
N TYR A 10 16.86 34.08 -31.14
CA TYR A 10 16.94 32.83 -30.40
C TYR A 10 17.94 31.89 -31.05
N PHE A 11 19.08 31.69 -30.40
CA PHE A 11 20.12 30.78 -30.86
C PHE A 11 19.81 29.35 -30.37
N ILE A 12 19.48 28.44 -31.28
CA ILE A 12 19.15 27.05 -30.94
C ILE A 12 20.43 26.32 -30.49
N GLN A 13 20.43 25.80 -29.27
CA GLN A 13 21.57 25.05 -28.72
C GLN A 13 21.39 23.54 -28.87
N GLN A 14 20.20 23.02 -28.50
CA GLN A 14 19.95 21.59 -28.46
C GLN A 14 18.48 21.29 -28.74
N GLN A 15 18.22 20.18 -29.44
CA GLN A 15 16.86 19.62 -29.52
C GLN A 15 16.57 18.77 -28.27
N LEU A 16 15.50 19.13 -27.55
CA LEU A 16 15.03 18.42 -26.36
C LEU A 16 14.01 17.33 -26.70
N GLY A 17 13.23 17.51 -27.77
CA GLY A 17 12.21 16.54 -28.16
C GLY A 17 11.68 16.72 -29.58
N LYS A 18 11.10 15.65 -30.11
CA LYS A 18 10.42 15.61 -31.42
C LYS A 18 9.26 14.61 -31.39
N ARG A 19 8.06 15.07 -31.73
CA ARG A 19 6.88 14.20 -31.87
C ARG A 19 5.86 14.85 -32.81
N GLY A 20 5.56 14.18 -33.95
CA GLY A 20 4.45 14.53 -34.86
C GLY A 20 4.28 16.03 -35.16
N GLY A 21 5.12 16.60 -36.04
CA GLY A 21 5.09 18.03 -36.37
C GLY A 21 5.52 18.98 -35.25
N ARG A 22 5.58 18.51 -33.99
CA ARG A 22 6.07 19.29 -32.83
C ARG A 22 7.52 18.99 -32.52
N GLU A 23 8.29 20.04 -32.32
CA GLU A 23 9.69 19.98 -31.90
C GLU A 23 9.91 20.88 -30.70
N THR A 24 10.79 20.50 -29.78
CA THR A 24 11.11 21.31 -28.60
C THR A 24 12.62 21.48 -28.54
N PHE A 25 13.05 22.72 -28.37
CA PHE A 25 14.46 23.11 -28.38
C PHE A 25 14.83 23.87 -27.11
N LEU A 26 16.05 23.66 -26.64
CA LEU A 26 16.75 24.57 -25.75
C LEU A 26 17.44 25.62 -26.62
N ALA A 27 17.23 26.89 -26.30
CA ALA A 27 17.81 28.00 -27.00
C ALA A 27 18.35 29.03 -26.00
N GLN A 28 19.24 29.90 -26.48
CA GLN A 28 19.68 31.08 -25.75
C GLN A 28 19.05 32.32 -26.39
N ASP A 29 18.39 33.14 -25.58
CA ASP A 29 17.93 34.46 -26.00
C ASP A 29 19.14 35.41 -26.08
N ARG A 30 19.49 35.87 -27.27
CA ARG A 30 20.66 36.75 -27.47
C ARG A 30 20.50 38.14 -26.83
N ILE A 31 19.27 38.55 -26.51
CA ILE A 31 19.01 39.85 -25.88
C ILE A 31 19.20 39.74 -24.37
N THR A 32 18.54 38.79 -23.72
CA THR A 32 18.60 38.63 -22.26
C THR A 32 19.76 37.76 -21.78
N GLN A 33 20.39 37.01 -22.70
CA GLN A 33 21.39 35.97 -22.43
C GLN A 33 20.87 34.78 -21.62
N GLU A 34 19.56 34.71 -21.35
CA GLU A 34 18.94 33.62 -20.61
C GLU A 34 18.65 32.41 -21.51
N LEU A 35 18.62 31.22 -20.89
CA LEU A 35 18.15 30.00 -21.54
C LEU A 35 16.63 29.98 -21.61
N VAL A 36 16.11 29.56 -22.76
CA VAL A 36 14.68 29.48 -23.04
C VAL A 36 14.33 28.15 -23.71
N VAL A 37 13.08 27.72 -23.57
CA VAL A 37 12.53 26.59 -24.31
C VAL A 37 11.70 27.13 -25.46
N ILE A 38 11.94 26.59 -26.66
CA ILE A 38 11.18 26.90 -27.87
C ILE A 38 10.43 25.65 -28.29
N LYS A 39 9.10 25.69 -28.19
CA LYS A 39 8.23 24.69 -28.79
C LYS A 39 7.86 25.16 -30.19
N LEU A 40 8.07 24.32 -31.19
CA LEU A 40 7.69 24.56 -32.58
C LEU A 40 6.56 23.64 -32.99
N LEU A 41 5.60 24.17 -33.71
CA LEU A 41 4.58 23.40 -34.44
C LEU A 41 4.75 23.67 -35.93
N LYS A 42 5.24 22.69 -36.69
CA LYS A 42 5.48 22.81 -38.12
C LYS A 42 4.25 22.40 -38.94
N PHE A 43 4.00 23.13 -40.02
CA PHE A 43 3.06 22.74 -41.05
C PHE A 43 3.73 21.72 -41.97
N SER A 44 3.50 20.45 -41.70
CA SER A 44 3.92 19.31 -42.53
C SER A 44 2.72 18.69 -43.26
N LEU A 45 2.97 17.74 -44.16
CA LEU A 45 1.89 16.97 -44.83
C LEU A 45 0.96 16.28 -43.83
N ASP A 46 1.47 15.85 -42.67
CA ASP A 46 0.71 15.21 -41.59
C ASP A 46 0.16 16.22 -40.55
N PHE A 47 -0.03 17.48 -40.93
CA PHE A 47 -0.52 18.51 -40.01
C PHE A 47 -2.03 18.43 -39.81
N GLU A 48 -2.45 18.38 -38.54
CA GLU A 48 -3.85 18.41 -38.15
C GLU A 48 -4.20 19.73 -37.47
N TRP A 49 -5.34 20.32 -37.84
CA TRP A 49 -5.82 21.59 -37.27
C TRP A 49 -6.03 21.53 -35.75
N GLU A 50 -6.28 20.35 -35.21
CA GLU A 50 -6.39 20.12 -33.77
C GLU A 50 -5.07 20.38 -33.04
N HIS A 51 -3.93 20.03 -33.65
CA HIS A 51 -2.61 20.30 -33.09
C HIS A 51 -2.33 21.79 -32.97
N LEU A 52 -2.85 22.61 -33.88
CA LEU A 52 -2.76 24.07 -33.83
C LEU A 52 -3.59 24.64 -32.69
N LYS A 53 -4.86 24.22 -32.58
CA LYS A 53 -5.75 24.67 -31.50
C LYS A 53 -5.14 24.40 -30.13
N LEU A 54 -4.59 23.20 -29.92
CA LEU A 54 -3.92 22.83 -28.67
C LEU A 54 -2.66 23.69 -28.42
N PHE A 55 -1.90 24.01 -29.47
CA PHE A 55 -0.68 24.82 -29.37
C PHE A 55 -0.96 26.29 -29.07
N GLU A 56 -1.93 26.90 -29.77
CA GLU A 56 -2.41 28.26 -29.48
C GLU A 56 -2.99 28.36 -28.07
N ARG A 57 -3.72 27.32 -27.64
CA ARG A 57 -4.27 27.25 -26.30
C ARG A 57 -3.18 27.20 -25.22
N GLU A 58 -2.10 26.47 -25.45
CA GLU A 58 -0.95 26.47 -24.55
C GLU A 58 -0.39 27.89 -24.40
N ALA A 59 -0.13 28.56 -25.52
CA ALA A 59 0.40 29.92 -25.52
C ALA A 59 -0.53 30.90 -24.78
N GLN A 60 -1.82 30.87 -25.09
CA GLN A 60 -2.83 31.71 -24.43
C GLN A 60 -2.93 31.41 -22.93
N THR A 61 -2.86 30.14 -22.54
CA THR A 61 -2.93 29.74 -21.13
C THR A 61 -1.72 30.27 -20.38
N LEU A 62 -0.51 30.03 -20.88
CA LEU A 62 0.74 30.48 -20.26
C LEU A 62 0.82 32.01 -20.17
N GLN A 63 0.31 32.73 -21.19
CA GLN A 63 0.25 34.19 -21.18
C GLN A 63 -0.64 34.74 -20.05
N ASN A 64 -1.68 34.00 -19.65
CA ASN A 64 -2.68 34.44 -18.68
C ASN A 64 -2.43 33.90 -17.25
N ILE A 65 -1.32 33.19 -17.01
CA ILE A 65 -0.97 32.68 -15.68
C ILE A 65 0.40 33.17 -15.24
N SER A 66 0.56 33.37 -13.94
CA SER A 66 1.84 33.69 -13.32
C SER A 66 1.99 32.88 -12.04
N HIS A 67 2.86 31.89 -12.07
CA HIS A 67 3.14 31.03 -10.92
C HIS A 67 4.63 30.64 -10.92
N PRO A 68 5.34 30.68 -9.78
CA PRO A 68 6.78 30.40 -9.73
C PRO A 68 7.14 28.95 -10.13
N ALA A 69 6.19 28.02 -10.00
CA ALA A 69 6.36 26.61 -10.37
C ALA A 69 5.81 26.26 -11.78
N ILE A 70 5.59 27.26 -12.64
CA ILE A 70 5.14 27.09 -14.02
C ILE A 70 6.05 27.91 -14.94
N PRO A 71 6.45 27.41 -16.13
CA PRO A 71 7.21 28.20 -17.09
C PRO A 71 6.53 29.51 -17.44
N LYS A 72 7.30 30.60 -17.48
CA LYS A 72 6.81 31.91 -17.90
C LYS A 72 6.68 31.94 -19.42
N TYR A 73 5.55 32.44 -19.91
CA TYR A 73 5.41 32.86 -21.31
C TYR A 73 6.41 33.98 -21.63
N LEU A 74 7.12 33.88 -22.75
CA LEU A 74 8.08 34.90 -23.20
C LEU A 74 7.75 35.48 -24.57
N ASP A 75 7.36 34.64 -25.54
CA ASP A 75 7.08 35.08 -26.90
C ASP A 75 6.22 34.05 -27.65
N TYR A 76 5.53 34.49 -28.70
CA TYR A 76 4.81 33.63 -29.64
C TYR A 76 4.84 34.27 -31.02
N PHE A 77 5.30 33.53 -32.03
CA PHE A 77 5.46 34.07 -33.38
C PHE A 77 5.33 33.01 -34.47
N GLU A 78 5.01 33.47 -35.68
CA GLU A 78 4.99 32.64 -36.87
C GLU A 78 6.41 32.43 -37.41
N ILE A 79 6.70 31.22 -37.86
CA ILE A 79 7.90 30.88 -38.60
C ILE A 79 7.53 30.80 -40.07
N ASP A 80 8.19 31.61 -40.89
CA ASP A 80 8.14 31.53 -42.36
C ASP A 80 9.56 31.41 -42.91
N LEU A 81 10.13 30.21 -42.81
CA LEU A 81 11.43 29.88 -43.39
C LEU A 81 11.22 29.02 -44.65
N PRO A 82 12.14 29.08 -45.65
CA PRO A 82 11.99 28.36 -46.92
C PRO A 82 11.66 26.85 -46.77
N ASN A 83 12.16 26.22 -45.71
CA ASN A 83 12.00 24.79 -45.43
C ASN A 83 11.17 24.50 -44.16
N CYS A 84 10.57 25.53 -43.54
CA CYS A 84 9.82 25.38 -42.30
C CYS A 84 8.81 26.52 -42.15
N LYS A 85 7.52 26.19 -42.29
CA LYS A 85 6.41 27.07 -41.90
C LYS A 85 5.76 26.55 -40.64
N GLY A 86 5.25 27.43 -39.79
CA GLY A 86 4.58 27.01 -38.55
C GLY A 86 4.56 28.09 -37.49
N PHE A 87 4.41 27.68 -36.23
CA PHE A 87 4.42 28.60 -35.09
C PHE A 87 5.47 28.20 -34.05
N ALA A 88 5.95 29.20 -33.31
CA ALA A 88 6.87 29.06 -32.20
C ALA A 88 6.25 29.64 -30.93
N LEU A 89 6.38 28.91 -29.83
CA LEU A 89 6.09 29.36 -28.47
C LEU A 89 7.40 29.34 -27.68
N VAL A 90 7.76 30.49 -27.10
CA VAL A 90 8.96 30.65 -26.27
C VAL A 90 8.54 30.79 -24.82
N GLN A 91 9.18 30.01 -23.95
CA GLN A 91 8.94 30.02 -22.50
C GLN A 91 10.25 29.93 -21.73
N SER A 92 10.23 30.30 -20.45
CA SER A 92 11.42 30.18 -19.59
C SER A 92 11.92 28.74 -19.50
N TYR A 93 13.23 28.53 -19.59
CA TYR A 93 13.83 27.23 -19.32
C TYR A 93 13.87 26.92 -17.82
N ILE A 94 13.52 25.69 -17.46
CA ILE A 94 13.63 25.17 -16.10
C ILE A 94 14.74 24.13 -16.11
N GLN A 95 15.81 24.39 -15.36
CA GLN A 95 16.94 23.47 -15.22
C GLN A 95 16.61 22.36 -14.21
N ALA A 96 15.84 21.37 -14.66
CA ALA A 96 15.40 20.23 -13.86
C ALA A 96 15.13 19.01 -14.76
N GLN A 97 15.22 17.82 -14.19
CA GLN A 97 14.81 16.58 -14.87
C GLN A 97 13.34 16.29 -14.61
N SER A 98 12.68 15.61 -15.55
CA SER A 98 11.34 15.10 -15.33
C SER A 98 11.33 13.93 -14.34
N LEU A 99 10.23 13.73 -13.62
CA LEU A 99 10.06 12.55 -12.77
C LEU A 99 10.15 11.25 -13.58
N ALA A 100 9.73 11.26 -14.85
CA ALA A 100 9.91 10.13 -15.77
C ALA A 100 11.38 9.79 -16.02
N GLU A 101 12.25 10.80 -16.16
CA GLU A 101 13.68 10.60 -16.33
C GLU A 101 14.33 10.11 -15.04
N GLN A 102 13.93 10.65 -13.89
CA GLN A 102 14.45 10.23 -12.60
C GLN A 102 14.16 8.75 -12.31
N ILE A 103 12.94 8.27 -12.53
CA ILE A 103 12.63 6.83 -12.40
C ILE A 103 13.49 6.01 -13.37
N LYS A 104 13.65 6.45 -14.63
CA LYS A 104 14.49 5.73 -15.61
C LYS A 104 15.95 5.64 -15.20
N THR A 105 16.45 6.61 -14.43
CA THR A 105 17.79 6.56 -13.83
C THR A 105 17.90 5.67 -12.59
N GLY A 106 16.79 5.05 -12.16
CA GLY A 106 16.73 4.14 -11.01
C GLY A 106 16.47 4.84 -9.67
N ILE A 107 16.02 6.10 -9.69
CA ILE A 107 15.62 6.79 -8.45
C ILE A 107 14.31 6.19 -7.95
N ASN A 108 14.31 5.79 -6.68
CA ASN A 108 13.12 5.37 -5.94
C ASN A 108 12.78 6.44 -4.91
N PHE A 109 11.51 6.80 -4.82
CA PHE A 109 11.02 7.79 -3.86
C PHE A 109 10.50 7.09 -2.61
N SER A 110 10.91 7.58 -1.45
CA SER A 110 10.33 7.20 -0.16
C SER A 110 8.90 7.73 -0.03
N GLU A 111 8.12 7.15 0.89
CA GLU A 111 6.77 7.61 1.19
C GLU A 111 6.71 9.11 1.52
N SER A 112 7.64 9.60 2.35
CA SER A 112 7.72 11.02 2.69
C SER A 112 8.01 11.90 1.47
N GLU A 113 8.87 11.45 0.55
CA GLU A 113 9.13 12.19 -0.70
C GLU A 113 7.88 12.22 -1.59
N ILE A 114 7.14 11.11 -1.70
CA ILE A 114 5.87 11.06 -2.44
C ILE A 114 4.85 12.06 -1.88
N GLU A 115 4.72 12.13 -0.55
CA GLU A 115 3.85 13.12 0.09
C GLU A 115 4.29 14.56 -0.21
N GLN A 116 5.59 14.84 -0.15
CA GLN A 116 6.12 16.18 -0.47
C GLN A 116 5.90 16.52 -1.96
N ILE A 117 6.05 15.56 -2.87
CA ILE A 117 5.73 15.72 -4.30
C ILE A 117 4.25 16.07 -4.46
N ALA A 118 3.37 15.27 -3.84
CA ALA A 118 1.94 15.47 -3.89
C ALA A 118 1.53 16.85 -3.37
N ILE A 119 2.06 17.27 -2.22
CA ILE A 119 1.80 18.59 -1.63
C ILE A 119 2.13 19.71 -2.62
N LYS A 120 3.35 19.71 -3.18
CA LYS A 120 3.79 20.77 -4.10
C LYS A 120 2.96 20.80 -5.39
N ILE A 121 2.57 19.65 -5.93
CA ILE A 121 1.71 19.61 -7.13
C ILE A 121 0.29 20.07 -6.80
N LEU A 122 -0.27 19.66 -5.67
CA LEU A 122 -1.60 20.10 -5.24
C LEU A 122 -1.65 21.62 -5.04
N GLU A 123 -0.60 22.24 -4.51
CA GLU A 123 -0.50 23.70 -4.40
C GLU A 123 -0.54 24.40 -5.77
N ILE A 124 0.11 23.83 -6.79
CA ILE A 124 0.01 24.31 -8.19
C ILE A 124 -1.41 24.13 -8.73
N LEU A 125 -2.04 22.98 -8.49
CA LEU A 125 -3.41 22.71 -8.93
C LEU A 125 -4.42 23.63 -8.26
N ILE A 126 -4.26 23.93 -6.97
CA ILE A 126 -5.07 24.93 -6.27
C ILE A 126 -5.01 26.28 -6.98
N TYR A 127 -3.82 26.73 -7.39
CA TYR A 127 -3.66 27.98 -8.13
C TYR A 127 -4.42 27.96 -9.48
N LEU A 128 -4.31 26.87 -10.25
CA LEU A 128 -4.93 26.70 -11.57
C LEU A 128 -6.45 26.56 -11.48
N HIS A 129 -6.93 25.73 -10.56
CA HIS A 129 -8.37 25.45 -10.37
C HIS A 129 -9.13 26.67 -9.82
N ASN A 130 -8.44 27.60 -9.13
CA ASN A 130 -9.03 28.85 -8.64
C ASN A 130 -9.01 30.00 -9.68
N ARG A 131 -8.48 29.79 -10.89
CA ARG A 131 -8.61 30.79 -11.96
C ARG A 131 -10.08 30.96 -12.37
N LYS A 132 -10.38 32.08 -13.03
CA LYS A 132 -11.74 32.38 -13.53
C LYS A 132 -11.66 32.61 -15.04
N PRO A 133 -12.07 31.64 -15.88
CA PRO A 133 -12.56 30.30 -15.52
C PRO A 133 -11.45 29.37 -14.96
N PRO A 134 -11.81 28.28 -14.26
CA PRO A 134 -10.83 27.29 -13.81
C PRO A 134 -10.03 26.71 -14.97
N ILE A 135 -8.73 26.51 -14.73
CA ILE A 135 -7.79 25.90 -15.68
C ILE A 135 -7.53 24.47 -15.25
N ILE A 136 -7.83 23.49 -16.12
CA ILE A 136 -7.60 22.06 -15.88
C ILE A 136 -6.43 21.61 -16.75
N HIS A 137 -5.43 20.91 -16.19
CA HIS A 137 -4.21 20.54 -16.91
C HIS A 137 -4.43 19.40 -17.94
N ARG A 138 -5.21 18.38 -17.58
CA ARG A 138 -5.64 17.22 -18.40
C ARG A 138 -4.56 16.21 -18.82
N ASP A 139 -3.28 16.52 -18.67
CA ASP A 139 -2.18 15.57 -18.98
C ASP A 139 -1.11 15.56 -17.90
N LEU A 140 -1.54 15.42 -16.63
CA LEU A 140 -0.62 15.23 -15.50
C LEU A 140 -0.02 13.82 -15.56
N LYS A 141 1.30 13.76 -15.69
CA LYS A 141 2.09 12.54 -15.79
C LYS A 141 3.55 12.81 -15.43
N PRO A 142 4.37 11.79 -15.15
CA PRO A 142 5.76 11.97 -14.73
C PRO A 142 6.64 12.77 -15.69
N SER A 143 6.37 12.72 -17.01
CA SER A 143 7.13 13.49 -18.00
C SER A 143 6.79 14.99 -18.04
N ASN A 144 5.67 15.39 -17.44
CA ASN A 144 5.19 16.77 -17.39
C ASN A 144 5.45 17.43 -16.02
N ILE A 145 6.15 16.73 -15.12
CA ILE A 145 6.51 17.23 -13.79
C ILE A 145 8.03 17.21 -13.69
N LEU A 146 8.63 18.39 -13.55
CA LEU A 146 10.07 18.54 -13.36
C LEU A 146 10.40 18.66 -11.89
N LEU A 147 11.46 17.99 -11.46
CA LEU A 147 12.01 18.05 -10.11
C LEU A 147 13.47 18.47 -10.19
N THR A 148 13.83 19.60 -9.55
CA THR A 148 15.25 19.96 -9.39
C THR A 148 15.92 18.98 -8.44
N ASN A 149 17.24 18.83 -8.53
CA ASN A 149 18.00 18.00 -7.61
C ASN A 149 17.63 18.32 -6.15
N SER A 150 17.35 17.28 -5.38
CA SER A 150 17.16 17.37 -3.94
C SER A 150 18.52 17.63 -3.28
N PHE A 151 18.55 18.50 -2.28
CA PHE A 151 19.72 18.70 -1.42
C PHE A 151 19.30 18.23 -0.03
N GLU A 152 20.02 17.23 0.51
CA GLU A 152 19.82 16.73 1.88
C GLU A 152 18.35 16.33 2.15
N GLU A 153 17.79 16.66 3.32
CA GLU A 153 16.46 16.24 3.81
C GLU A 153 15.27 16.93 3.13
N HIS A 154 15.48 17.63 2.01
CA HIS A 154 14.44 18.40 1.33
C HIS A 154 14.32 18.08 -0.14
N ILE A 155 13.09 17.73 -0.56
CA ILE A 155 12.81 17.57 -1.97
C ILE A 155 13.00 18.89 -2.71
N GLY A 156 13.61 18.80 -3.90
CA GLY A 156 13.80 19.94 -4.78
C GLY A 156 12.50 20.67 -5.16
N LYS A 157 12.64 21.77 -5.90
CA LYS A 157 11.50 22.51 -6.43
C LYS A 157 10.80 21.69 -7.52
N ILE A 158 9.47 21.68 -7.46
CA ILE A 158 8.62 21.06 -8.48
C ILE A 158 8.14 22.11 -9.44
N TYR A 159 8.11 21.76 -10.73
CA TYR A 159 7.54 22.57 -11.78
C TYR A 159 6.58 21.73 -12.62
N LEU A 160 5.44 22.31 -12.95
CA LEU A 160 4.47 21.71 -13.86
C LEU A 160 4.68 22.31 -15.26
N VAL A 161 4.80 21.46 -16.27
CA VAL A 161 5.05 21.86 -17.66
C VAL A 161 4.05 21.21 -18.63
N ASP A 162 4.03 21.69 -19.87
CA ASP A 162 3.22 21.17 -20.98
C ASP A 162 1.70 21.41 -20.84
N PHE A 163 1.29 22.65 -21.13
CA PHE A 163 -0.10 23.12 -21.01
C PHE A 163 -0.90 22.94 -22.32
N GLY A 164 -0.38 22.14 -23.27
CA GLY A 164 -1.02 21.87 -24.56
C GLY A 164 -2.38 21.18 -24.48
N SER A 165 -2.67 20.50 -23.37
CA SER A 165 -3.91 19.75 -23.18
C SER A 165 -4.98 20.51 -22.39
N VAL A 166 -4.69 21.75 -21.98
CA VAL A 166 -5.47 22.46 -20.96
C VAL A 166 -6.94 22.67 -21.32
N GLN A 167 -7.80 22.61 -20.29
CA GLN A 167 -9.23 22.96 -20.19
C GLN A 167 -9.56 24.36 -19.60
N ASN A 168 -10.31 25.25 -20.26
CA ASN A 168 -11.05 26.35 -19.59
C ASN A 168 -12.51 25.91 -19.48
N VAL A 169 -13.06 25.85 -18.27
CA VAL A 169 -14.40 25.25 -18.02
C VAL A 169 -15.56 25.94 -18.77
N VAL A 170 -15.41 27.21 -19.14
CA VAL A 170 -16.46 28.00 -19.81
C VAL A 170 -16.46 27.84 -21.33
N ALA A 171 -15.39 27.31 -21.95
CA ALA A 171 -15.30 27.11 -23.41
C ALA A 171 -16.06 25.87 -23.92
N ARG A 172 -17.20 25.52 -23.28
CA ARG A 172 -17.99 24.30 -23.55
C ARG A 172 -18.91 24.40 -24.77
N GLU A 173 -19.10 25.57 -25.34
CA GLU A 173 -20.05 25.76 -26.44
C GLU A 173 -19.39 25.54 -27.81
N GLY A 174 -19.58 24.34 -28.38
CA GLY A 174 -19.49 24.11 -29.83
C GLY A 174 -18.20 23.49 -30.41
N GLY A 175 -17.26 23.02 -29.58
CA GLY A 175 -16.02 22.40 -30.06
C GLY A 175 -16.10 20.89 -30.33
N SER A 176 -15.33 20.41 -31.31
CA SER A 176 -15.08 18.99 -31.59
C SER A 176 -14.53 18.25 -30.36
N ILE A 177 -14.95 17.00 -30.14
CA ILE A 177 -14.45 16.14 -29.05
C ILE A 177 -12.99 15.79 -29.33
N THR A 178 -12.05 16.44 -28.63
CA THR A 178 -10.63 16.07 -28.65
C THR A 178 -10.31 15.21 -27.44
N ILE A 179 -10.02 13.93 -27.66
CA ILE A 179 -9.51 13.05 -26.60
C ILE A 179 -8.01 13.32 -26.44
N VAL A 180 -7.64 14.18 -25.50
CA VAL A 180 -6.24 14.45 -25.14
C VAL A 180 -5.89 13.70 -23.85
N GLY A 181 -4.65 13.23 -23.71
CA GLY A 181 -4.05 12.71 -22.48
C GLY A 181 -3.37 11.35 -22.67
N THR A 182 -2.65 10.89 -21.64
CA THR A 182 -1.83 9.68 -21.72
C THR A 182 -2.54 8.47 -21.12
N TYR A 183 -2.60 7.36 -21.88
CA TYR A 183 -3.20 6.11 -21.43
C TYR A 183 -2.61 5.65 -20.08
N GLY A 184 -3.47 5.18 -19.17
CA GLY A 184 -3.12 4.85 -17.79
C GLY A 184 -3.23 6.02 -16.79
N TYR A 185 -2.94 7.25 -17.21
CA TYR A 185 -3.05 8.46 -16.36
C TYR A 185 -4.38 9.21 -16.54
N MET A 186 -5.03 8.99 -17.68
CA MET A 186 -6.29 9.62 -18.05
C MET A 186 -7.46 9.08 -17.21
N PRO A 187 -8.29 9.95 -16.60
CA PRO A 187 -9.49 9.53 -15.89
C PRO A 187 -10.65 9.18 -16.84
N PRO A 188 -11.62 8.35 -16.42
CA PRO A 188 -12.72 7.87 -17.28
C PRO A 188 -13.57 8.99 -17.90
N GLU A 189 -13.83 10.07 -17.18
CA GLU A 189 -14.65 11.17 -17.69
C GLU A 189 -14.01 11.97 -18.83
N GLN A 190 -12.69 11.87 -19.00
CA GLN A 190 -11.94 12.56 -20.05
C GLN A 190 -12.17 11.95 -21.44
N PHE A 191 -12.57 10.67 -21.52
CA PHE A 191 -13.01 10.05 -22.79
C PHE A 191 -14.28 10.68 -23.36
N GLY A 192 -15.09 11.32 -22.51
CA GLY A 192 -16.28 12.07 -22.91
C GLY A 192 -16.07 13.59 -22.99
N ASP A 193 -14.84 14.08 -22.90
CA ASP A 193 -14.47 15.51 -22.79
C ASP A 193 -15.19 16.25 -21.64
N ARG A 194 -15.49 15.54 -20.53
CA ARG A 194 -16.17 16.07 -19.34
C ARG A 194 -15.20 16.41 -18.20
N CYS A 195 -14.00 16.85 -18.55
CA CYS A 195 -12.96 17.15 -17.57
C CYS A 195 -13.43 18.21 -16.55
N VAL A 196 -13.11 17.95 -15.30
CA VAL A 196 -13.35 18.83 -14.15
C VAL A 196 -12.05 18.95 -13.34
N PRO A 197 -11.94 19.88 -12.38
CA PRO A 197 -10.78 19.94 -11.48
C PRO A 197 -10.38 18.59 -10.85
N ALA A 198 -11.37 17.75 -10.52
CA ALA A 198 -11.16 16.40 -9.99
C ALA A 198 -10.51 15.41 -11.00
N SER A 199 -10.50 15.72 -12.29
CA SER A 199 -9.81 14.93 -13.33
C SER A 199 -8.30 15.02 -13.18
N ASP A 200 -7.76 16.21 -12.89
CA ASP A 200 -6.33 16.40 -12.61
C ASP A 200 -5.88 15.62 -11.35
N LEU A 201 -6.78 15.46 -10.37
CA LEU A 201 -6.49 14.71 -9.14
C LEU A 201 -6.32 13.21 -9.40
N TYR A 202 -7.12 12.63 -10.30
CA TYR A 202 -6.92 11.24 -10.72
C TYR A 202 -5.58 11.06 -11.42
N SER A 203 -5.26 11.95 -12.37
CA SER A 203 -3.99 11.89 -13.09
C SER A 203 -2.78 12.07 -12.16
N LEU A 204 -2.89 12.93 -11.14
CA LEU A 204 -1.90 13.02 -10.07
C LEU A 204 -1.82 11.71 -9.28
N GLY A 205 -2.94 11.14 -8.84
CA GLY A 205 -2.95 9.86 -8.12
C GLY A 205 -2.28 8.73 -8.90
N ALA A 206 -2.61 8.58 -10.19
CA ALA A 206 -1.98 7.61 -11.09
C ALA A 206 -0.47 7.89 -11.27
N THR A 207 -0.08 9.16 -11.34
CA THR A 207 1.33 9.57 -11.37
C THR A 207 2.07 9.12 -10.11
N LEU A 208 1.52 9.37 -8.92
CA LEU A 208 2.14 9.00 -7.65
C LEU A 208 2.21 7.47 -7.49
N ILE A 209 1.18 6.74 -7.92
CA ILE A 209 1.21 5.26 -7.94
C ILE A 209 2.34 4.74 -8.82
N TYR A 210 2.60 5.35 -9.98
CA TYR A 210 3.74 4.99 -10.82
C TYR A 210 5.07 5.28 -10.13
N LEU A 211 5.20 6.43 -9.45
CA LEU A 211 6.41 6.76 -8.68
C LEU A 211 6.70 5.76 -7.55
N ILE A 212 5.66 5.23 -6.91
CA ILE A 212 5.79 4.25 -5.83
C ILE A 212 6.11 2.85 -6.37
N THR A 213 5.34 2.40 -7.35
CA THR A 213 5.39 1.01 -7.84
C THR A 213 6.48 0.77 -8.88
N GLY A 214 6.88 1.82 -9.62
CA GLY A 214 7.69 1.70 -10.83
C GLY A 214 6.96 1.04 -12.01
N ILE A 215 5.69 0.68 -11.86
CA ILE A 215 4.88 -0.03 -12.87
C ILE A 215 3.88 0.97 -13.47
N GLN A 216 3.81 1.03 -14.81
CA GLN A 216 2.88 1.96 -15.48
C GLN A 216 1.44 1.70 -14.99
N PRO A 217 0.64 2.73 -14.70
CA PRO A 217 -0.71 2.53 -14.15
C PRO A 217 -1.63 1.70 -15.06
N ALA A 218 -1.37 1.74 -16.37
CA ALA A 218 -2.05 0.92 -17.37
C ALA A 218 -1.77 -0.59 -17.24
N ASP A 219 -0.61 -0.95 -16.70
CA ASP A 219 -0.13 -2.34 -16.57
C ASP A 219 -0.48 -2.93 -15.19
N LEU A 220 -0.97 -2.11 -14.26
CA LEU A 220 -1.42 -2.57 -12.94
C LEU A 220 -2.78 -3.27 -13.04
N PRO A 221 -3.04 -4.31 -12.21
CA PRO A 221 -4.34 -4.96 -12.15
C PRO A 221 -5.44 -3.94 -11.81
N GLN A 222 -6.62 -4.13 -12.40
CA GLN A 222 -7.78 -3.30 -12.12
C GLN A 222 -8.96 -4.14 -11.67
N GLN A 223 -9.69 -3.65 -10.66
CA GLN A 223 -10.94 -4.24 -10.20
C GLN A 223 -12.01 -3.15 -10.16
N GLU A 224 -13.12 -3.35 -10.88
CA GLU A 224 -14.18 -2.35 -11.03
C GLU A 224 -13.67 -0.98 -11.52
N GLY A 225 -12.65 -0.98 -12.38
CA GLY A 225 -11.98 0.23 -12.88
C GLY A 225 -11.03 0.90 -11.89
N LYS A 226 -10.84 0.35 -10.69
CA LYS A 226 -9.91 0.86 -9.68
C LYS A 226 -8.54 0.20 -9.82
N ILE A 227 -7.50 1.01 -9.83
CA ILE A 227 -6.10 0.56 -9.87
C ILE A 227 -5.78 -0.18 -8.56
N GLN A 228 -5.29 -1.42 -8.68
CA GLN A 228 -4.77 -2.21 -7.57
C GLN A 228 -3.25 -2.04 -7.50
N PHE A 229 -2.76 -1.32 -6.50
CA PHE A 229 -1.34 -0.96 -6.38
C PHE A 229 -0.71 -1.39 -5.05
N GLU A 230 -1.53 -1.91 -4.13
CA GLU A 230 -1.14 -2.27 -2.77
C GLU A 230 -0.29 -3.55 -2.71
N THR A 231 -0.32 -4.37 -3.75
CA THR A 231 0.41 -5.64 -3.78
C THR A 231 1.90 -5.39 -4.00
N GLY A 232 2.72 -5.63 -2.98
CA GLY A 232 4.18 -5.55 -3.07
C GLY A 232 4.78 -4.18 -2.77
N VAL A 233 3.99 -3.23 -2.27
CA VAL A 233 4.47 -1.93 -1.77
C VAL A 233 4.30 -1.84 -0.26
N ASN A 234 5.22 -1.14 0.41
CA ASN A 234 5.13 -0.84 1.84
C ASN A 234 4.75 0.63 2.01
N LEU A 235 3.45 0.90 2.15
CA LEU A 235 2.88 2.24 2.34
C LEU A 235 2.08 2.28 3.64
N SER A 236 1.98 3.46 4.27
CA SER A 236 1.03 3.68 5.36
C SER A 236 -0.42 3.45 4.91
N GLN A 237 -1.29 3.14 5.88
CA GLN A 237 -2.71 2.97 5.60
C GLN A 237 -3.35 4.29 5.16
N GLU A 238 -2.85 5.40 5.71
CA GLU A 238 -3.28 6.76 5.44
C GLU A 238 -3.01 7.14 3.99
N LEU A 239 -1.77 7.00 3.51
CA LEU A 239 -1.42 7.32 2.13
C LEU A 239 -2.10 6.37 1.15
N THR A 240 -2.22 5.09 1.50
CA THR A 240 -2.94 4.10 0.68
C THR A 240 -4.41 4.51 0.50
N ALA A 241 -5.10 4.85 1.59
CA ALA A 241 -6.50 5.31 1.53
C ALA A 241 -6.65 6.60 0.73
N TRP A 242 -5.71 7.54 0.92
CA TRP A 242 -5.68 8.80 0.20
C TRP A 242 -5.48 8.61 -1.31
N LEU A 243 -4.53 7.77 -1.73
CA LEU A 243 -4.29 7.45 -3.14
C LEU A 243 -5.47 6.74 -3.79
N ARG A 244 -6.13 5.81 -3.08
CA ARG A 244 -7.36 5.15 -3.56
C ARG A 244 -8.48 6.16 -3.82
N LYS A 245 -8.60 7.18 -2.97
CA LYS A 245 -9.59 8.25 -3.12
C LYS A 245 -9.23 9.23 -4.23
N MET A 246 -7.93 9.48 -4.47
CA MET A 246 -7.45 10.26 -5.62
C MET A 246 -7.77 9.58 -6.95
N THR A 247 -7.58 8.26 -7.03
CA THR A 247 -7.78 7.45 -8.25
C THR A 247 -9.15 6.78 -8.34
N GLU A 248 -10.14 7.27 -7.60
CA GLU A 248 -11.50 6.73 -7.65
C GLU A 248 -12.16 7.06 -9.01
N PRO A 249 -12.65 6.05 -9.78
CA PRO A 249 -13.26 6.29 -11.08
C PRO A 249 -14.51 7.17 -11.03
N SER A 250 -15.31 7.05 -9.97
CA SER A 250 -16.53 7.84 -9.77
C SER A 250 -16.20 9.22 -9.20
N LEU A 251 -16.61 10.29 -9.90
CA LEU A 251 -16.40 11.68 -9.47
C LEU A 251 -17.02 11.98 -8.10
N ASP A 252 -18.17 11.38 -7.77
CA ASP A 252 -18.87 11.61 -6.50
C ASP A 252 -18.12 11.03 -5.29
N LYS A 253 -17.24 10.06 -5.53
CA LYS A 253 -16.42 9.40 -4.51
C LYS A 253 -14.97 9.92 -4.49
N ARG A 254 -14.52 10.56 -5.58
CA ARG A 254 -13.20 11.19 -5.69
C ARG A 254 -13.17 12.50 -4.93
N PHE A 255 -11.96 12.97 -4.57
CA PHE A 255 -11.79 14.35 -4.11
C PHE A 255 -12.36 15.35 -5.11
N HIS A 256 -13.19 16.27 -4.63
CA HIS A 256 -13.81 17.29 -5.47
C HIS A 256 -12.88 18.50 -5.73
N SER A 257 -11.86 18.73 -4.91
CA SER A 257 -10.91 19.84 -5.08
C SER A 257 -9.50 19.50 -4.60
N ALA A 258 -8.51 20.15 -5.20
CA ALA A 258 -7.11 20.04 -4.78
C ALA A 258 -6.89 20.50 -3.34
N GLN A 259 -7.66 21.49 -2.86
CA GLN A 259 -7.64 21.95 -1.46
C GLN A 259 -8.03 20.83 -0.50
N LEU A 260 -9.12 20.10 -0.78
CA LEU A 260 -9.56 18.99 0.06
C LEU A 260 -8.55 17.84 0.05
N ALA A 261 -8.03 17.49 -1.13
CA ALA A 261 -6.98 16.48 -1.25
C ALA A 261 -5.72 16.87 -0.44
N LEU A 262 -5.30 18.14 -0.50
CA LEU A 262 -4.16 18.66 0.25
C LEU A 262 -4.40 18.66 1.77
N GLN A 263 -5.59 19.07 2.19
CA GLN A 263 -5.97 19.10 3.60
C GLN A 263 -5.97 17.69 4.19
N GLU A 264 -6.55 16.72 3.48
CA GLU A 264 -6.61 15.32 3.89
C GLU A 264 -5.24 14.65 3.84
N LEU A 265 -4.34 15.06 2.94
CA LEU A 265 -2.97 14.56 2.94
C LEU A 265 -2.17 15.08 4.15
N LYS A 266 -2.28 16.38 4.46
CA LYS A 266 -1.56 17.00 5.59
C LYS A 266 -2.13 16.60 6.95
N ASN A 267 -3.44 16.38 7.01
CA ASN A 267 -4.16 15.95 8.20
C ASN A 267 -5.04 14.77 7.78
N PRO A 268 -4.47 13.56 7.67
CA PRO A 268 -5.26 12.37 7.37
C PRO A 268 -6.42 12.31 8.34
N PRO A 269 -7.64 12.01 7.85
CA PRO A 269 -8.74 11.77 8.75
C PRO A 269 -8.20 10.66 9.64
N GLN A 270 -8.21 10.88 10.95
CA GLN A 270 -8.16 9.74 11.85
C GLN A 270 -9.31 8.90 11.33
N GLN A 271 -9.00 7.78 10.65
CA GLN A 271 -10.04 6.83 10.38
C GLN A 271 -10.68 6.66 11.76
N PRO A 272 -12.01 6.60 11.86
CA PRO A 272 -12.51 5.78 12.93
C PRO A 272 -11.82 4.45 12.68
N ARG A 273 -10.68 4.21 13.38
CA ARG A 273 -10.52 2.98 14.13
C ARG A 273 -11.92 2.81 14.62
N ASN A 274 -12.64 1.84 14.09
CA ASN A 274 -13.86 1.41 14.71
C ASN A 274 -13.39 0.91 16.07
N ASN A 275 -13.15 1.86 16.99
CA ASN A 275 -13.31 1.77 18.41
C ASN A 275 -14.82 1.64 18.63
N LEU A 276 -15.47 0.69 17.94
CA LEU A 276 -16.01 -0.39 18.74
C LEU A 276 -14.78 -0.86 19.50
N VAL A 277 -14.52 -0.28 20.68
CA VAL A 277 -13.59 -0.88 21.61
C VAL A 277 -14.23 -2.24 21.78
N ILE A 278 -13.71 -3.23 21.06
CA ILE A 278 -14.05 -4.62 21.30
C ILE A 278 -13.37 -4.84 22.64
N SER A 279 -14.05 -4.41 23.70
CA SER A 279 -13.61 -4.62 25.05
C SER A 279 -13.58 -6.11 25.23
N GLN A 280 -12.61 -6.59 26.01
CA GLN A 280 -12.58 -7.97 26.44
C GLN A 280 -14.01 -8.43 26.78
N PRO A 281 -14.52 -9.50 26.15
CA PRO A 281 -15.86 -10.00 26.43
C PRO A 281 -16.03 -10.22 27.93
N ILE A 282 -17.21 -9.86 28.48
CA ILE A 282 -17.46 -9.87 29.94
C ILE A 282 -17.18 -11.24 30.57
N ASP A 283 -17.39 -12.32 29.80
CA ASP A 283 -17.19 -13.71 30.22
C ASP A 283 -15.83 -14.31 29.81
N SER A 284 -14.93 -13.51 29.21
CA SER A 284 -13.64 -14.03 28.75
C SER A 284 -12.70 -14.31 29.92
N GLN A 285 -12.23 -15.54 30.00
CA GLN A 285 -11.22 -15.95 30.97
C GLN A 285 -9.77 -15.76 30.48
N ILE A 286 -9.59 -15.17 29.29
CA ILE A 286 -8.29 -14.87 28.72
C ILE A 286 -7.73 -13.62 29.39
N THR A 287 -6.50 -13.67 29.87
CA THR A 287 -5.84 -12.49 30.45
C THR A 287 -4.87 -11.90 29.44
N LEU A 288 -5.05 -10.62 29.12
CA LEU A 288 -4.14 -9.86 28.26
C LEU A 288 -3.33 -8.86 29.11
N HIS A 289 -2.01 -9.01 29.11
CA HIS A 289 -1.09 -8.02 29.69
C HIS A 289 -0.32 -7.33 28.57
N LYS A 290 -0.58 -6.03 28.37
CA LYS A 290 0.01 -5.22 27.31
C LYS A 290 0.86 -4.09 27.89
N THR A 291 2.10 -3.98 27.41
CA THR A 291 3.04 -2.89 27.67
C THR A 291 3.62 -2.42 26.33
N GLN A 292 4.37 -1.31 26.32
CA GLN A 292 5.05 -0.84 25.10
C GLN A 292 6.10 -1.85 24.58
N GLU A 293 6.65 -2.70 25.45
CA GLU A 293 7.75 -3.60 25.10
C GLU A 293 7.34 -5.06 24.94
N LYS A 294 6.17 -5.44 25.48
CA LYS A 294 5.71 -6.82 25.57
C LYS A 294 4.18 -6.91 25.59
N ILE A 295 3.65 -7.90 24.87
CA ILE A 295 2.27 -8.40 24.96
C ILE A 295 2.29 -9.87 25.43
N GLU A 296 1.52 -10.18 26.46
CA GLU A 296 1.36 -11.53 27.00
C GLU A 296 -0.13 -11.90 27.02
N ILE A 297 -0.47 -12.96 26.29
CA ILE A 297 -1.82 -13.52 26.21
C ILE A 297 -1.81 -14.83 26.98
N VAL A 298 -2.63 -14.92 28.03
CA VAL A 298 -2.77 -16.11 28.87
C VAL A 298 -4.12 -16.77 28.56
N VAL A 299 -4.07 -17.94 27.91
CA VAL A 299 -5.25 -18.79 27.69
C VAL A 299 -5.45 -19.65 28.94
N PRO A 300 -6.65 -19.64 29.55
CA PRO A 300 -6.98 -20.45 30.73
C PRO A 300 -6.98 -21.95 30.39
N PRO A 301 -6.93 -22.83 31.41
CA PRO A 301 -7.17 -24.25 31.18
C PRO A 301 -8.57 -24.47 30.58
N GLU A 302 -8.71 -25.49 29.73
CA GLU A 302 -10.01 -25.90 29.17
C GLU A 302 -10.99 -26.32 30.27
N GLY A 303 -10.48 -26.71 31.44
CA GLY A 303 -11.29 -27.06 32.60
C GLY A 303 -11.93 -28.44 32.46
N PHE A 304 -13.08 -28.63 33.10
CA PHE A 304 -13.75 -29.92 33.13
C PHE A 304 -14.69 -30.08 31.93
N ASN A 305 -14.41 -31.08 31.09
CA ASN A 305 -15.28 -31.50 29.98
C ASN A 305 -15.80 -32.93 30.25
N PRO A 306 -17.06 -33.28 29.93
CA PRO A 306 -17.58 -34.65 30.04
C PRO A 306 -16.68 -35.73 29.42
N GLY A 307 -15.99 -35.44 28.32
CA GLY A 307 -15.02 -36.38 27.70
C GLY A 307 -13.82 -36.70 28.60
N LEU A 308 -13.48 -35.81 29.53
CA LEU A 308 -12.40 -35.98 30.50
C LEU A 308 -12.73 -37.07 31.52
N ILE A 309 -14.02 -37.31 31.81
CA ILE A 309 -14.45 -38.39 32.73
C ILE A 309 -14.01 -39.74 32.18
N GLY A 310 -14.25 -39.98 30.89
CA GLY A 310 -13.82 -41.21 30.23
C GLY A 310 -12.30 -41.39 30.32
N LEU A 311 -11.54 -40.34 29.99
CA LEU A 311 -10.07 -40.36 30.09
C LEU A 311 -9.58 -40.57 31.53
N MET A 312 -10.20 -39.93 32.52
CA MET A 312 -9.87 -40.14 33.94
C MET A 312 -10.13 -41.57 34.38
N THR A 313 -11.31 -42.13 34.06
CA THR A 313 -11.64 -43.53 34.39
C THR A 313 -10.70 -44.51 33.71
N PHE A 314 -10.34 -44.26 32.44
CA PHE A 314 -9.40 -45.07 31.70
C PHE A 314 -7.99 -44.98 32.28
N ALA A 315 -7.51 -43.78 32.61
CA ALA A 315 -6.20 -43.58 33.22
C ALA A 315 -6.11 -44.28 34.59
N ILE A 316 -7.17 -44.22 35.41
CA ILE A 316 -7.24 -44.95 36.68
C ILE A 316 -7.16 -46.46 36.44
N ALA A 317 -7.98 -46.99 35.54
CA ALA A 317 -7.99 -48.41 35.22
C ALA A 317 -6.63 -48.90 34.67
N TRP A 318 -6.04 -48.14 33.75
CA TRP A 318 -4.74 -48.44 33.16
C TRP A 318 -3.62 -48.43 34.19
N ASN A 319 -3.50 -47.38 35.00
CA ASN A 319 -2.46 -47.29 36.02
C ASN A 319 -2.65 -48.37 37.11
N SER A 320 -3.89 -48.70 37.46
CA SER A 320 -4.18 -49.81 38.39
C SER A 320 -3.78 -51.17 37.83
N PHE A 321 -4.07 -51.41 36.55
CA PHE A 321 -3.67 -52.63 35.85
C PHE A 321 -2.14 -52.75 35.76
N ILE A 322 -1.44 -51.68 35.36
CA ILE A 322 0.02 -51.69 35.26
C ILE A 322 0.66 -51.85 36.65
N ALA A 323 0.11 -51.24 37.70
CA ALA A 323 0.58 -51.44 39.07
C ALA A 323 0.43 -52.89 39.53
N PHE A 324 -0.75 -53.48 39.32
CA PHE A 324 -1.00 -54.88 39.63
C PHE A 324 -0.06 -55.81 38.84
N TRP A 325 0.08 -55.57 37.54
CA TRP A 325 0.95 -56.35 36.66
C TRP A 325 2.41 -56.26 37.09
N THR A 326 2.91 -55.04 37.38
CA THR A 326 4.28 -54.80 37.82
C THR A 326 4.57 -55.46 39.16
N TYR A 327 3.61 -55.40 40.11
CA TYR A 327 3.75 -56.06 41.40
C TYR A 327 3.90 -57.58 41.24
N ASN A 328 3.03 -58.22 40.45
CA ASN A 328 3.11 -59.65 40.20
C ASN A 328 4.41 -60.02 39.46
N ALA A 329 4.81 -59.23 38.47
CA ALA A 329 6.04 -59.43 37.73
C ALA A 329 7.28 -59.37 38.63
N VAL A 330 7.38 -58.39 39.54
CA VAL A 330 8.59 -58.17 40.35
C VAL A 330 8.67 -59.10 41.56
N PHE A 331 7.53 -59.32 42.25
CA PHE A 331 7.51 -59.97 43.57
C PHE A 331 7.04 -61.42 43.56
N ILE A 332 6.31 -61.86 42.54
CA ILE A 332 5.74 -63.22 42.48
C ILE A 332 6.45 -64.08 41.41
N ALA A 333 6.92 -63.47 40.31
CA ALA A 333 7.61 -64.23 39.27
C ALA A 333 8.99 -64.75 39.75
N PRO A 334 9.41 -65.95 39.32
CA PRO A 334 10.71 -66.50 39.68
C PRO A 334 11.88 -65.74 39.01
N PHE A 335 13.03 -65.73 39.67
CA PHE A 335 14.26 -65.15 39.13
C PHE A 335 14.79 -65.97 37.93
N PRO A 336 15.25 -65.36 36.82
CA PRO A 336 15.42 -63.91 36.57
C PRO A 336 14.27 -63.26 35.79
N ILE A 337 13.16 -63.97 35.56
CA ILE A 337 12.01 -63.50 34.76
C ILE A 337 11.40 -62.23 35.38
N ASN A 338 11.44 -62.12 36.70
CA ASN A 338 10.96 -60.94 37.43
C ASN A 338 11.64 -59.63 37.02
N ILE A 339 12.94 -59.65 36.71
CA ILE A 339 13.69 -58.47 36.24
C ILE A 339 13.25 -58.08 34.83
N ILE A 340 13.12 -59.07 33.93
CA ILE A 340 12.74 -58.85 32.53
C ILE A 340 11.33 -58.26 32.46
N PHE A 341 10.37 -58.85 33.16
CA PHE A 341 9.01 -58.34 33.19
C PHE A 341 8.93 -57.00 33.95
N GLY A 342 9.65 -56.81 35.04
CA GLY A 342 9.75 -55.50 35.71
C GLY A 342 10.18 -54.39 34.74
N LEU A 343 11.24 -54.60 33.97
CA LEU A 343 11.71 -53.65 32.96
C LEU A 343 10.71 -53.46 31.81
N PHE A 344 10.00 -54.52 31.42
CA PHE A 344 8.96 -54.45 30.39
C PHE A 344 7.79 -53.54 30.79
N SER A 345 7.50 -53.34 32.09
CA SER A 345 6.44 -52.40 32.52
C SER A 345 6.78 -50.93 32.30
N LEU A 346 8.07 -50.56 32.19
CA LEU A 346 8.50 -49.15 32.23
C LEU A 346 7.87 -48.28 31.14
N PRO A 347 7.79 -48.70 29.86
CA PRO A 347 7.11 -47.92 28.81
C PRO A 347 5.61 -47.73 29.06
N PHE A 348 4.97 -48.64 29.79
CA PHE A 348 3.54 -48.54 30.10
C PHE A 348 3.28 -47.60 31.28
N TRP A 349 4.22 -47.54 32.24
CA TRP A 349 4.24 -46.52 33.29
C TRP A 349 4.46 -45.12 32.72
N THR A 350 5.33 -44.95 31.71
CA THR A 350 5.51 -43.65 31.06
C THR A 350 4.23 -43.23 30.31
N ALA A 351 3.55 -44.15 29.64
CA ALA A 351 2.23 -43.88 29.05
C ALA A 351 1.18 -43.50 30.12
N GLY A 352 1.15 -44.23 31.24
CA GLY A 352 0.26 -43.98 32.38
C GLY A 352 0.47 -42.58 33.00
N MET A 353 1.73 -42.22 33.27
CA MET A 353 2.11 -40.89 33.75
C MET A 353 1.84 -39.80 32.71
N GLY A 354 2.03 -40.09 31.42
CA GLY A 354 1.71 -39.17 30.33
C GLY A 354 0.22 -38.82 30.27
N MET A 355 -0.66 -39.82 30.45
CA MET A 355 -2.11 -39.59 30.54
C MET A 355 -2.47 -38.73 31.75
N VAL A 356 -1.92 -39.03 32.92
CA VAL A 356 -2.15 -38.23 34.14
C VAL A 356 -1.65 -36.79 33.95
N GLY A 357 -0.47 -36.62 33.38
CA GLY A 357 0.10 -35.31 33.05
C GLY A 357 -0.78 -34.53 32.07
N GLY A 358 -1.30 -35.20 31.04
CA GLY A 358 -2.26 -34.62 30.10
C GLY A 358 -3.55 -34.15 30.79
N ILE A 359 -4.15 -35.00 31.63
CA ILE A 359 -5.35 -34.67 32.42
C ILE A 359 -5.09 -33.47 33.34
N LEU A 360 -3.97 -33.46 34.07
CA LEU A 360 -3.58 -32.34 34.94
C LEU A 360 -3.38 -31.05 34.13
N PHE A 361 -2.78 -31.15 32.94
CA PHE A 361 -2.60 -30.00 32.06
C PHE A 361 -3.94 -29.47 31.51
N THR A 362 -4.88 -30.34 31.13
CA THR A 362 -6.21 -29.89 30.68
C THR A 362 -6.98 -29.20 31.80
N LEU A 363 -6.86 -29.68 33.05
CA LEU A 363 -7.55 -29.12 34.22
C LEU A 363 -6.91 -27.83 34.76
N PHE A 364 -5.57 -27.73 34.75
CA PHE A 364 -4.86 -26.66 35.46
C PHE A 364 -3.78 -25.95 34.63
N GLY A 365 -3.48 -26.46 33.44
CA GLY A 365 -2.44 -25.94 32.56
C GLY A 365 -2.85 -24.63 31.90
N LYS A 366 -1.92 -23.67 31.86
CA LYS A 366 -2.09 -22.39 31.16
C LYS A 366 -1.17 -22.35 29.95
N LYS A 367 -1.70 -21.93 28.81
CA LYS A 367 -0.92 -21.68 27.58
C LYS A 367 -0.73 -20.17 27.44
N LYS A 368 0.52 -19.71 27.44
CA LYS A 368 0.88 -18.30 27.35
C LYS A 368 1.57 -18.01 26.03
N LEU A 369 1.05 -17.07 25.26
CA LEU A 369 1.77 -16.49 24.13
C LEU A 369 2.45 -15.21 24.60
N VAL A 370 3.76 -15.16 24.46
CA VAL A 370 4.55 -13.98 24.80
C VAL A 370 5.19 -13.44 23.53
N ILE A 371 4.96 -12.16 23.24
CA ILE A 371 5.63 -11.43 22.17
C ILE A 371 6.27 -10.20 22.80
N ASN A 372 7.58 -10.07 22.65
CA ASN A 372 8.31 -8.85 22.99
C ASN A 372 9.04 -8.32 21.75
N GLN A 373 9.82 -7.24 21.88
CA GLN A 373 10.55 -6.66 20.74
C GLN A 373 11.57 -7.62 20.09
N GLN A 374 12.04 -8.64 20.81
CA GLN A 374 13.10 -9.55 20.34
C GLN A 374 12.56 -10.90 19.85
N GLN A 375 11.57 -11.47 20.54
CA GLN A 375 11.09 -12.83 20.32
C GLN A 375 9.59 -13.03 20.57
N ILE A 376 9.04 -14.02 19.86
CA ILE A 376 7.74 -14.64 20.09
C ILE A 376 7.95 -16.09 20.58
N ALA A 377 7.20 -16.51 21.61
CA ALA A 377 7.28 -17.86 22.16
C ALA A 377 5.98 -18.30 22.85
N PHE A 378 5.73 -19.62 22.86
CA PHE A 378 4.72 -20.23 23.72
C PHE A 378 5.35 -20.75 25.01
N ILE A 379 4.76 -20.37 26.15
CA ILE A 379 5.13 -20.85 27.47
C ILE A 379 3.94 -21.62 28.05
N TYR A 380 4.16 -22.90 28.35
CA TYR A 380 3.18 -23.76 29.00
C TYR A 380 3.48 -23.76 30.50
N GLN A 381 2.48 -23.49 31.33
CA GLN A 381 2.64 -23.43 32.77
C GLN A 381 1.67 -24.38 33.45
N LEU A 382 2.19 -25.26 34.31
CA LEU A 382 1.41 -26.12 35.18
C LEU A 382 1.87 -25.90 36.63
N PHE A 383 1.00 -25.33 37.45
CA PHE A 383 1.36 -24.84 38.79
C PHE A 383 2.58 -23.89 38.74
N GLN A 384 3.70 -24.26 39.39
CA GLN A 384 4.96 -23.50 39.41
C GLN A 384 5.94 -23.90 38.29
N PHE A 385 5.65 -24.98 37.56
CA PHE A 385 6.53 -25.47 36.50
C PHE A 385 6.21 -24.77 35.19
N LYS A 386 7.24 -24.23 34.55
CA LYS A 386 7.17 -23.62 33.21
C LYS A 386 7.95 -24.48 32.24
N TYR A 387 7.32 -24.79 31.11
CA TYR A 387 7.92 -25.54 30.03
C TYR A 387 7.70 -24.80 28.71
N GLN A 388 8.73 -24.76 27.88
CA GLN A 388 8.70 -24.10 26.59
C GLN A 388 8.87 -25.16 25.49
N ASN A 389 7.80 -25.39 24.73
CA ASN A 389 7.79 -26.44 23.70
C ASN A 389 8.38 -25.98 22.36
N THR A 390 8.45 -24.67 22.10
CA THR A 390 8.93 -24.11 20.83
C THR A 390 10.15 -23.23 21.04
N LYS A 391 11.16 -23.38 20.17
CA LYS A 391 12.27 -22.42 20.10
C LYS A 391 11.69 -21.03 19.80
N PRO A 392 12.07 -19.99 20.55
CA PRO A 392 11.60 -18.64 20.27
C PRO A 392 11.95 -18.24 18.82
N SER A 393 11.05 -17.52 18.16
CA SER A 393 11.31 -16.93 16.85
C SER A 393 11.49 -15.42 17.00
N ALA A 394 12.32 -14.80 16.15
CA ALA A 394 12.55 -13.36 16.21
C ALA A 394 11.28 -12.59 15.82
N THR A 395 10.88 -11.60 16.62
CA THR A 395 9.67 -10.79 16.39
C THR A 395 9.73 -10.02 15.06
N ALA A 396 10.93 -9.59 14.64
CA ALA A 396 11.16 -8.96 13.34
C ALA A 396 10.79 -9.87 12.13
N GLY A 397 10.65 -11.17 12.34
CA GLY A 397 10.24 -12.12 11.31
C GLY A 397 8.73 -12.31 11.17
N ILE A 398 7.90 -11.58 11.93
CA ILE A 398 6.44 -11.66 11.82
C ILE A 398 6.03 -11.05 10.47
N ILE A 399 5.41 -11.87 9.62
CA ILE A 399 5.05 -11.49 8.25
C ILE A 399 3.54 -11.40 8.05
N LYS A 400 2.75 -12.07 8.89
CA LYS A 400 1.31 -12.22 8.69
C LYS A 400 0.59 -12.51 9.99
N LEU A 401 -0.49 -11.77 10.23
CA LEU A 401 -1.51 -12.05 11.22
C LEU A 401 -2.77 -12.52 10.49
N GLN A 402 -3.22 -13.74 10.77
CA GLN A 402 -4.36 -14.36 10.11
C GLN A 402 -5.42 -14.76 11.13
N LYS A 403 -6.67 -14.39 10.84
CA LYS A 403 -7.85 -14.76 11.61
C LYS A 403 -8.65 -15.78 10.80
N ASN A 404 -8.89 -16.96 11.36
CA ASN A 404 -9.71 -18.00 10.75
C ASN A 404 -11.04 -18.10 11.50
N ASN A 405 -12.13 -17.78 10.81
CA ASN A 405 -13.49 -17.91 11.32
C ASN A 405 -13.98 -19.35 11.21
N TYR A 406 -15.17 -19.61 11.75
CA TYR A 406 -15.87 -20.87 11.56
C TYR A 406 -16.00 -21.20 10.07
N LEU A 407 -15.43 -22.33 9.65
CA LEU A 407 -15.62 -22.86 8.31
C LEU A 407 -16.40 -24.17 8.42
N ASN A 408 -17.67 -24.13 8.00
CA ASN A 408 -18.46 -25.33 7.72
C ASN A 408 -18.18 -25.72 6.27
N ILE A 409 -17.12 -26.51 6.05
CA ILE A 409 -16.86 -27.08 4.74
C ILE A 409 -17.73 -28.33 4.62
N LYS A 410 -18.73 -28.30 3.74
CA LYS A 410 -19.43 -29.51 3.31
C LYS A 410 -18.53 -30.20 2.29
N ASN A 411 -18.01 -31.37 2.62
CA ASN A 411 -17.36 -32.23 1.65
C ASN A 411 -18.41 -32.77 0.65
N SER A 412 -17.94 -33.22 -0.52
CA SER A 412 -18.77 -33.82 -1.58
C SER A 412 -19.64 -34.99 -1.12
N ASP A 413 -19.31 -35.58 0.03
CA ASP A 413 -20.00 -36.72 0.65
C ASP A 413 -21.04 -36.31 1.73
N GLY A 414 -21.27 -35.00 1.92
CA GLY A 414 -22.26 -34.49 2.87
C GLY A 414 -21.80 -34.38 4.33
N GLU A 415 -20.59 -34.84 4.65
CA GLU A 415 -19.99 -34.63 5.97
C GLU A 415 -19.45 -33.19 6.12
N SER A 416 -19.74 -32.58 7.28
CA SER A 416 -19.23 -31.26 7.64
C SER A 416 -18.02 -31.41 8.55
N THR A 417 -16.86 -30.99 8.07
CA THR A 417 -15.65 -30.89 8.92
C THR A 417 -15.67 -29.54 9.63
N LYS A 418 -15.74 -29.60 10.96
CA LYS A 418 -15.91 -28.46 11.86
C LYS A 418 -14.54 -27.95 12.30
N TYR A 419 -14.11 -26.80 11.77
CA TYR A 419 -12.87 -26.15 12.22
C TYR A 419 -13.17 -25.20 13.39
N SER A 420 -12.36 -25.29 14.45
CA SER A 420 -12.44 -24.33 15.57
C SER A 420 -11.83 -22.99 15.16
N PRO A 421 -12.44 -21.85 15.53
CA PRO A 421 -11.92 -20.52 15.23
C PRO A 421 -10.52 -20.34 15.87
N SER A 422 -9.60 -19.73 15.13
CA SER A 422 -8.19 -19.60 15.54
C SER A 422 -7.51 -18.33 15.03
N ILE A 423 -6.57 -17.82 15.82
CA ILE A 423 -5.65 -16.74 15.42
C ILE A 423 -4.29 -17.36 15.13
N GLN A 424 -3.71 -17.00 13.98
CA GLN A 424 -2.44 -17.52 13.50
C GLN A 424 -1.47 -16.38 13.24
N ILE A 425 -0.32 -16.43 13.91
CA ILE A 425 0.80 -15.50 13.70
C ILE A 425 1.91 -16.27 12.96
N TRP A 426 2.24 -15.82 11.77
CA TRP A 426 3.30 -16.42 10.95
C TRP A 426 4.61 -15.66 11.13
N VAL A 427 5.66 -16.39 11.49
CA VAL A 427 7.01 -15.88 11.66
C VAL A 427 7.95 -16.64 10.74
N GLY A 428 8.18 -16.10 9.54
CA GLY A 428 8.80 -16.84 8.44
C GLY A 428 8.03 -18.13 8.11
N LYS A 429 8.66 -19.29 8.36
CA LYS A 429 8.05 -20.63 8.19
C LYS A 429 7.34 -21.15 9.45
N ASN A 430 7.54 -20.51 10.60
CA ASN A 430 6.97 -20.94 11.87
C ASN A 430 5.57 -20.36 12.06
N LYS A 431 4.71 -21.11 12.74
CA LYS A 431 3.31 -20.74 12.98
C LYS A 431 2.99 -20.80 14.46
N TYR A 432 2.45 -19.71 14.98
CA TYR A 432 1.94 -19.61 16.34
C TYR A 432 0.42 -19.52 16.30
N GLN A 433 -0.25 -20.56 16.82
CA GLN A 433 -1.71 -20.68 16.74
C GLN A 433 -2.34 -20.65 18.13
N LEU A 434 -3.29 -19.74 18.31
CA LEU A 434 -4.21 -19.67 19.44
C LEU A 434 -5.54 -20.26 19.00
N ASP A 435 -5.95 -21.33 19.68
CA ASP A 435 -7.15 -22.12 19.42
C ASP A 435 -8.09 -22.06 20.62
N SER A 436 -9.29 -22.63 20.48
CA SER A 436 -10.30 -22.71 21.55
C SER A 436 -10.77 -21.33 22.05
N LEU A 437 -10.82 -20.36 21.14
CA LEU A 437 -11.35 -19.01 21.37
C LEU A 437 -12.81 -18.93 20.97
N SER A 438 -13.65 -18.19 21.70
CA SER A 438 -14.96 -17.81 21.20
C SER A 438 -14.83 -16.75 20.09
N GLU A 439 -15.84 -16.59 19.22
CA GLU A 439 -15.80 -15.56 18.17
C GLU A 439 -15.57 -14.13 18.72
N PRO A 440 -16.23 -13.70 19.81
CA PRO A 440 -15.94 -12.39 20.42
C PRO A 440 -14.50 -12.26 20.94
N GLU A 441 -13.93 -13.33 21.50
CA GLU A 441 -12.53 -13.34 21.94
C GLU A 441 -11.55 -13.32 20.77
N LEU A 442 -11.89 -14.01 19.69
CA LEU A 442 -11.13 -14.02 18.45
C LEU A 442 -11.05 -12.62 17.84
N ASP A 443 -12.19 -11.92 17.76
CA ASP A 443 -12.27 -10.57 17.22
C ASP A 443 -11.49 -9.58 18.08
N TRP A 444 -11.68 -9.65 19.40
CA TRP A 444 -10.95 -8.84 20.37
C TRP A 444 -9.43 -9.04 20.28
N LEU A 445 -8.95 -10.30 20.36
CA LEU A 445 -7.53 -10.59 20.35
C LEU A 445 -6.86 -10.28 19.01
N ALA A 446 -7.58 -10.51 17.90
CA ALA A 446 -7.06 -10.18 16.57
C ALA A 446 -6.84 -8.68 16.43
N GLN A 447 -7.75 -7.85 16.95
CA GLN A 447 -7.61 -6.40 16.96
C GLN A 447 -6.44 -5.96 17.86
N GLU A 448 -6.35 -6.47 19.09
CA GLU A 448 -5.27 -6.11 20.02
C GLU A 448 -3.88 -6.48 19.49
N LEU A 449 -3.76 -7.64 18.84
CA LEU A 449 -2.53 -8.07 18.18
C LEU A 449 -2.22 -7.23 16.95
N SER A 450 -3.22 -6.90 16.14
CA SER A 450 -3.06 -6.03 14.96
C SER A 450 -2.56 -4.66 15.34
N ASP A 451 -3.16 -4.05 16.37
CA ASP A 451 -2.81 -2.74 16.89
C ASP A 451 -1.40 -2.71 17.48
N TRP A 452 -0.99 -3.75 18.21
CA TRP A 452 0.34 -3.80 18.83
C TRP A 452 1.45 -4.14 17.82
N LEU A 453 1.17 -5.01 16.85
CA LEU A 453 2.14 -5.41 15.82
C LEU A 453 2.20 -4.45 14.62
N ASN A 454 1.24 -3.52 14.52
CA ASN A 454 1.03 -2.68 13.35
C ASN A 454 0.91 -3.49 12.04
N LEU A 455 0.14 -4.59 12.09
CA LEU A 455 -0.07 -5.51 10.97
C LEU A 455 -1.56 -5.71 10.70
N PRO A 456 -2.03 -5.70 9.44
CA PRO A 456 -3.44 -5.94 9.14
C PRO A 456 -3.83 -7.39 9.46
N VAL A 457 -5.06 -7.58 9.96
CA VAL A 457 -5.65 -8.90 10.14
C VAL A 457 -6.17 -9.42 8.81
N ILE A 458 -5.56 -10.49 8.28
CA ILE A 458 -6.03 -11.16 7.08
C ILE A 458 -7.12 -12.16 7.47
N GLN A 459 -8.32 -12.00 6.91
CA GLN A 459 -9.45 -12.92 7.11
C GLN A 459 -9.45 -13.98 6.02
N ASN A 460 -9.82 -15.22 6.39
CA ASN A 460 -9.84 -16.38 5.50
C ASN A 460 -11.22 -17.02 5.43
#